data_AF-A0A1Y4HIM5-F1
#
_entry.id   AF-A0A1Y4HIM5-F1
#
_cell.length_a   1.000
_cell.length_b   1.000
_cell.length_c   1.000
_cell.angle_alpha   90.00
_cell.angle_beta   90.00
_cell.angle_gamma   90.00
#
_symmetry.space_group_name_H-M   'P 1'
#
loop_
_entity.id
_entity.type
_entity.pdbx_description
1 polymer ?
#
loop_
_entity_poly.entity_id
_entity_poly.type
_entity_poly.pdbx_seq_one_letter_code
_entity_poly.pdbx_strand_id
1 'polypeptide(L)'
;MSELKNLSAVLEGGAIPAGYDEKAIGKLSKTYLKLEGRKIVNIYPIRTVMHEDSRYCLYACPIKGTEIDDATLQSIKAEVEMLEIGEIRYDSVQSSGYDYYIIDPDTGRHIVEKEEDRDSVMEISDHYDGIILFTKMVLSPRKAYQLDCHHALVGVEKQPNQFKIETISNKMIGQAPTILEFEAPQESPAVEKYKSAMTVLSIIITVALLIWYFFIK
;
A
#
# COMPACT_ATOMS: atom_id res chain seq x y z
N MET A 1 -14.79 2.74 17.48
CA MET A 1 -14.94 1.54 18.34
C MET A 1 -16.10 0.59 17.97
N SER A 2 -17.20 1.04 17.32
CA SER A 2 -18.30 0.14 16.89
C SER A 2 -18.00 -0.65 15.62
N GLU A 3 -17.25 -0.06 14.68
CA GLU A 3 -17.00 -0.65 13.37
C GLU A 3 -16.07 -1.86 13.40
N LEU A 4 -14.92 -1.77 14.09
CA LEU A 4 -14.00 -2.91 14.27
C LEU A 4 -14.69 -4.12 14.92
N LYS A 5 -15.57 -3.87 15.91
CA LYS A 5 -16.35 -4.94 16.57
C LYS A 5 -17.35 -5.58 15.61
N ASN A 6 -18.03 -4.76 14.80
CA ASN A 6 -18.97 -5.27 13.80
C ASN A 6 -18.23 -6.11 12.74
N LEU A 7 -17.11 -5.61 12.21
CA LEU A 7 -16.29 -6.34 11.24
C LEU A 7 -15.79 -7.66 11.83
N SER A 8 -15.36 -7.67 13.09
CA SER A 8 -14.92 -8.91 13.76
C SER A 8 -16.05 -9.91 13.84
N ALA A 9 -17.24 -9.47 14.27
CA ALA A 9 -18.41 -10.34 14.36
C ALA A 9 -18.81 -10.93 13.00
N VAL A 10 -18.73 -10.14 11.92
CA VAL A 10 -19.00 -10.60 10.55
C VAL A 10 -17.98 -11.66 10.12
N LEU A 11 -16.69 -11.42 10.37
CA LEU A 11 -15.64 -12.38 10.00
C LEU A 11 -15.69 -13.68 10.84
N GLU A 12 -16.31 -13.65 12.02
CA GLU A 12 -16.56 -14.82 12.87
C GLU A 12 -17.79 -15.64 12.46
N GLY A 13 -18.49 -15.25 11.39
CA GLY A 13 -19.68 -15.95 10.89
C GLY A 13 -21.00 -15.29 11.27
N GLY A 14 -20.96 -14.05 11.76
CA GLY A 14 -22.15 -13.22 11.95
C GLY A 14 -22.84 -12.87 10.63
N ALA A 15 -24.02 -12.25 10.74
CA ALA A 15 -24.80 -11.82 9.59
C ALA A 15 -24.04 -10.74 8.80
N ILE A 16 -23.93 -10.92 7.48
CA ILE A 16 -23.26 -9.97 6.59
C ILE A 16 -24.18 -8.75 6.38
N PRO A 17 -23.76 -7.52 6.70
CA PRO A 17 -24.56 -6.32 6.49
C PRO A 17 -24.85 -6.07 5.00
N ALA A 18 -25.97 -5.41 4.71
CA ALA A 18 -26.29 -4.97 3.36
C ALA A 18 -25.21 -4.03 2.81
N GLY A 19 -24.80 -4.26 1.56
CA GLY A 19 -23.75 -3.48 0.88
C GLY A 19 -22.35 -4.07 0.97
N TYR A 20 -22.13 -5.05 1.85
CA TYR A 20 -20.87 -5.79 1.90
C TYR A 20 -20.79 -6.77 0.71
N ASP A 21 -19.58 -6.98 0.18
CA ASP A 21 -19.33 -8.02 -0.82
C ASP A 21 -19.25 -9.39 -0.12
N GLU A 22 -20.37 -10.13 -0.13
CA GLU A 22 -20.48 -11.44 0.51
C GLU A 22 -19.37 -12.42 0.12
N LYS A 23 -18.95 -12.39 -1.14
CA LYS A 23 -17.90 -13.29 -1.66
C LYS A 23 -16.52 -12.89 -1.13
N ALA A 24 -16.21 -11.60 -1.09
CA ALA A 24 -14.97 -11.11 -0.53
C ALA A 24 -14.91 -11.36 0.98
N ILE A 25 -15.99 -11.06 1.70
CA ILE A 25 -16.12 -11.31 3.14
C ILE A 25 -16.00 -12.81 3.46
N GLY A 26 -16.62 -13.69 2.68
CA GLY A 26 -16.49 -15.13 2.86
C GLY A 26 -15.06 -15.65 2.67
N LYS A 27 -14.24 -14.99 1.85
CA LYS A 27 -12.79 -15.30 1.75
C LYS A 27 -12.02 -14.76 2.95
N LEU A 28 -12.27 -13.51 3.33
CA LEU A 28 -11.62 -12.88 4.49
C LEU A 28 -11.92 -13.64 5.78
N SER A 29 -13.17 -14.09 5.99
CA SER A 29 -13.55 -14.90 7.15
C SER A 29 -12.77 -16.21 7.23
N LYS A 30 -12.60 -16.91 6.09
CA LYS A 30 -11.79 -18.14 6.04
C LYS A 30 -10.32 -17.90 6.39
N THR A 31 -9.77 -16.76 5.98
CA THR A 31 -8.41 -16.35 6.35
C THR A 31 -8.35 -16.01 7.84
N TYR A 32 -9.25 -15.14 8.31
CA TYR A 32 -9.34 -14.67 9.68
C TYR A 32 -9.41 -15.83 10.68
N LEU A 33 -10.28 -16.81 10.44
CA LEU A 33 -10.51 -17.94 11.33
C LEU A 33 -9.29 -18.87 11.48
N LYS A 34 -8.34 -18.83 10.55
CA LYS A 34 -7.10 -19.62 10.62
C LYS A 34 -5.99 -18.93 11.42
N LEU A 35 -6.11 -17.62 11.65
CA LEU A 35 -5.07 -16.86 12.32
C LEU A 35 -5.19 -17.02 13.84
N GLU A 36 -4.04 -17.22 14.49
CA GLU A 36 -3.92 -17.19 15.95
C GLU A 36 -3.79 -15.74 16.42
N GLY A 37 -4.38 -15.41 17.58
CA GLY A 37 -4.39 -14.03 18.10
C GLY A 37 -5.09 -13.02 17.17
N ARG A 38 -5.98 -13.52 16.29
CA ARG A 38 -6.63 -12.72 15.24
C ARG A 38 -7.36 -11.50 15.79
N LYS A 39 -7.22 -10.38 15.10
CA LYS A 39 -7.94 -9.13 15.37
C LYS A 39 -8.10 -8.31 14.12
N ILE A 40 -8.96 -7.30 14.20
CA ILE A 40 -9.10 -6.26 13.18
C ILE A 40 -8.53 -4.96 13.75
N VAL A 41 -7.74 -4.27 12.95
CA VAL A 41 -7.08 -3.02 13.32
C VAL A 41 -7.35 -1.95 12.28
N ASN A 42 -7.24 -0.69 12.69
CA ASN A 42 -7.20 0.43 11.77
C ASN A 42 -5.82 0.48 11.12
N ILE A 43 -5.78 0.65 9.80
CA ILE A 43 -4.55 0.93 9.05
C ILE A 43 -4.65 2.31 8.44
N TYR A 44 -3.49 2.92 8.24
CA TYR A 44 -3.41 4.33 7.86
C TYR A 44 -2.59 4.44 6.58
N PRO A 45 -3.19 4.87 5.45
CA PRO A 45 -2.43 5.28 4.28
C PRO A 45 -1.46 6.40 4.68
N ILE A 46 -0.16 6.16 4.50
CA ILE A 46 0.92 7.10 4.84
C ILE A 46 1.32 7.88 3.61
N ARG A 47 1.64 7.16 2.52
CA ARG A 47 2.05 7.75 1.25
C ARG A 47 1.59 6.89 0.08
N THR A 48 1.04 7.55 -0.93
CA THR A 48 0.50 6.94 -2.13
C THR A 48 1.25 7.45 -3.35
N VAL A 49 1.84 6.53 -4.10
CA VAL A 49 2.69 6.86 -5.25
C VAL A 49 2.26 6.08 -6.49
N MET A 50 2.59 6.61 -7.66
CA MET A 50 2.40 5.94 -8.93
C MET A 50 3.72 5.81 -9.68
N HIS A 51 3.86 4.70 -10.40
CA HIS A 51 4.96 4.50 -11.33
C HIS A 51 4.43 3.66 -12.50
N GLU A 52 4.55 4.19 -13.72
CA GLU A 52 3.90 3.61 -14.90
C GLU A 52 2.39 3.37 -14.67
N ASP A 53 1.90 2.18 -14.99
CA ASP A 53 0.50 1.77 -14.78
C ASP A 53 0.22 1.29 -13.35
N SER A 54 1.24 1.22 -12.50
CA SER A 54 1.09 0.72 -11.14
C SER A 54 0.73 1.83 -10.15
N ARG A 55 -0.01 1.45 -9.11
CA ARG A 55 -0.35 2.30 -7.96
C ARG A 55 0.10 1.60 -6.70
N TYR A 56 0.67 2.37 -5.79
CA TYR A 56 1.26 1.89 -4.54
C TYR A 56 0.68 2.69 -3.39
N CYS A 57 0.41 2.02 -2.28
CA CYS A 57 -0.01 2.65 -1.03
C CYS A 57 0.79 2.01 0.10
N LEU A 58 1.62 2.83 0.75
CA LEU A 58 2.33 2.46 1.97
C LEU A 58 1.41 2.73 3.16
N TYR A 59 1.19 1.72 3.98
CA TYR A 59 0.35 1.80 5.17
C TYR A 59 1.18 1.70 6.44
N ALA A 60 0.68 2.28 7.52
CA ALA A 60 1.05 1.92 8.87
C ALA A 60 -0.03 1.05 9.52
N CYS A 61 0.39 -0.03 10.17
CA CYS A 61 -0.50 -1.00 10.83
C CYS A 61 -0.05 -1.29 12.26
N PRO A 62 -0.89 -1.03 13.28
CA PRO A 62 -0.58 -1.35 14.66
C PRO A 62 -0.80 -2.84 14.90
N ILE A 63 0.28 -3.60 15.08
CA ILE A 63 0.22 -5.03 15.35
C ILE A 63 0.04 -5.36 16.84
N LYS A 64 0.36 -4.44 17.76
CA LYS A 64 0.06 -4.58 19.20
C LYS A 64 -1.30 -4.01 19.59
N GLY A 65 -1.69 -2.86 19.03
CA GLY A 65 -2.96 -2.19 19.29
C GLY A 65 -4.02 -2.40 18.22
N THR A 66 -4.99 -1.48 18.17
CA THR A 66 -5.99 -1.37 17.09
C THR A 66 -5.94 -0.02 16.38
N GLU A 67 -5.21 0.95 16.92
CA GLU A 67 -5.12 2.33 16.45
C GLU A 67 -3.68 2.85 16.66
N ILE A 68 -3.28 3.86 15.88
CA ILE A 68 -2.02 4.60 16.04
C ILE A 68 -2.40 6.03 16.43
N ASP A 69 -1.73 6.61 17.43
CA ASP A 69 -1.97 7.98 17.83
C ASP A 69 -1.45 8.99 16.78
N ASP A 70 -2.06 10.17 16.75
CA ASP A 70 -1.77 11.18 15.73
C ASP A 70 -0.30 11.64 15.75
N ALA A 71 0.34 11.74 16.92
CA ALA A 71 1.72 12.22 17.01
C ALA A 71 2.68 11.20 16.38
N THR A 72 2.50 9.92 16.68
CA THR A 72 3.24 8.82 16.05
C THR A 72 2.99 8.78 14.54
N LEU A 73 1.73 8.94 14.12
CA LEU A 73 1.38 8.94 12.70
C LEU A 73 2.04 10.09 11.92
N GLN A 74 2.14 11.28 12.51
CA GLN A 74 2.84 12.41 11.88
C GLN A 74 4.35 12.18 11.81
N SER A 75 4.94 11.55 12.83
CA SER A 75 6.35 11.17 12.82
C SER A 75 6.66 10.17 11.68
N ILE A 76 5.83 9.13 11.56
CA ILE A 76 5.95 8.14 10.47
C ILE A 76 5.86 8.82 9.10
N LYS A 77 4.88 9.72 8.92
CA LYS A 77 4.72 10.47 7.67
C LYS A 77 5.95 11.29 7.33
N ALA A 78 6.56 11.96 8.31
CA ALA A 78 7.75 12.77 8.08
C ALA A 78 8.95 11.94 7.61
N GLU A 79 9.15 10.74 8.16
CA GLU A 79 10.21 9.84 7.72
C GLU A 79 9.93 9.23 6.34
N VAL A 80 8.69 8.77 6.10
CA VAL A 80 8.30 8.17 4.81
C VAL A 80 8.29 9.17 3.65
N GLU A 81 8.08 10.46 3.93
CA GLU A 81 8.16 11.53 2.93
C GLU A 81 9.58 11.64 2.33
N MET A 82 10.61 11.30 3.11
CA MET A 82 12.01 11.34 2.68
C MET A 82 12.40 10.16 1.78
N LEU A 83 11.58 9.12 1.70
CA LEU A 83 11.85 7.95 0.86
C LEU A 83 11.76 8.30 -0.62
N GLU A 84 12.60 7.67 -1.44
CA GLU A 84 12.41 7.68 -2.87
C GLU A 84 11.23 6.77 -3.25
N ILE A 85 10.52 7.10 -4.33
CA ILE A 85 9.45 6.23 -4.88
C ILE A 85 9.99 4.82 -5.18
N GLY A 86 11.27 4.71 -5.53
CA GLY A 86 11.94 3.42 -5.75
C GLY A 86 11.89 2.50 -4.52
N GLU A 87 12.01 3.05 -3.32
CA GLU A 87 12.01 2.30 -2.06
C GLU A 87 10.62 1.77 -1.72
N ILE A 88 9.58 2.60 -1.90
CA ILE A 88 8.17 2.19 -1.75
C ILE A 88 7.82 1.07 -2.74
N ARG A 89 8.33 1.16 -3.98
CA ARG A 89 8.14 0.11 -4.98
C ARG A 89 8.84 -1.18 -4.60
N TYR A 90 10.07 -1.09 -4.12
CA TYR A 90 10.85 -2.24 -3.69
C TYR A 90 10.16 -2.95 -2.52
N ASP A 91 9.72 -2.19 -1.51
CA ASP A 91 8.96 -2.69 -0.37
C ASP A 91 7.67 -3.42 -0.81
N SER A 92 6.98 -2.96 -1.86
CA SER A 92 5.78 -3.68 -2.34
C SER A 92 6.04 -5.10 -2.85
N VAL A 93 7.27 -5.36 -3.33
CA VAL A 93 7.70 -6.70 -3.74
C VAL A 93 8.04 -7.51 -2.49
N GLN A 94 8.77 -6.91 -1.54
CA GLN A 94 9.18 -7.55 -0.29
C GLN A 94 7.98 -7.92 0.59
N SER A 95 7.07 -6.98 0.84
CA SER A 95 5.84 -7.15 1.64
C SER A 95 4.76 -8.01 0.98
N SER A 96 4.99 -8.48 -0.26
CA SER A 96 4.22 -9.56 -0.88
C SER A 96 4.78 -10.95 -0.54
N GLY A 97 6.02 -11.01 -0.05
CA GLY A 97 6.71 -12.20 0.42
C GLY A 97 6.29 -12.63 1.82
N TYR A 98 6.53 -13.90 2.13
CA TYR A 98 6.15 -14.51 3.41
C TYR A 98 7.10 -14.12 4.56
N ASP A 99 8.38 -13.92 4.25
CA ASP A 99 9.41 -13.70 5.28
C ASP A 99 9.39 -12.25 5.81
N TYR A 100 8.77 -11.33 5.06
CA TYR A 100 8.57 -9.93 5.47
C TYR A 100 7.86 -9.80 6.82
N TYR A 101 6.92 -10.70 7.12
CA TYR A 101 6.11 -10.61 8.34
C TYR A 101 6.57 -11.59 9.42
N ILE A 102 7.85 -11.97 9.44
CA ILE A 102 8.44 -12.63 10.60
C ILE A 102 8.79 -11.53 11.60
N ILE A 103 7.93 -11.35 12.60
CA ILE A 103 7.98 -10.20 13.50
C ILE A 103 8.20 -10.64 14.94
N ASP A 104 9.09 -9.97 15.65
CA ASP A 104 9.25 -10.14 17.10
C ASP A 104 7.93 -9.77 17.81
N PRO A 105 7.28 -10.70 18.53
CA PRO A 105 5.99 -10.44 19.15
C PRO A 105 6.07 -9.41 20.30
N ASP A 106 7.23 -9.27 20.93
CA ASP A 106 7.44 -8.40 22.09
C ASP A 106 7.75 -6.96 21.69
N THR A 107 8.41 -6.73 20.55
CA THR A 107 8.75 -5.37 20.05
C THR A 107 7.99 -4.96 18.79
N GLY A 108 7.44 -5.92 18.06
CA GLY A 108 6.82 -5.69 16.77
C GLY A 108 7.80 -5.32 15.65
N ARG A 109 9.07 -5.74 15.77
CA ARG A 109 10.13 -5.45 14.80
C ARG A 109 10.37 -6.63 13.87
N HIS A 110 10.85 -6.34 12.66
CA HIS A 110 11.21 -7.35 11.69
C HIS A 110 12.38 -8.21 12.19
N ILE A 111 12.23 -9.53 12.13
CA ILE A 111 13.29 -10.50 12.36
C ILE A 111 13.84 -10.90 10.98
N VAL A 112 14.98 -10.33 10.64
CA VAL A 112 15.69 -10.61 9.38
C VAL A 112 16.85 -11.56 9.62
N GLU A 113 17.07 -12.52 8.72
CA GLU A 113 18.23 -13.42 8.79
C GLU A 113 19.53 -12.72 8.37
N LYS A 114 19.43 -11.77 7.43
CA LYS A 114 20.55 -10.99 6.94
C LYS A 114 20.19 -9.52 6.83
N GLU A 115 21.15 -8.66 7.13
CA GLU A 115 20.97 -7.21 7.02
C GLU A 115 20.69 -6.75 5.58
N GLU A 116 21.15 -7.49 4.56
CA GLU A 116 20.86 -7.20 3.15
C GLU A 116 19.38 -7.37 2.77
N ASP A 117 18.61 -8.09 3.59
CA ASP A 117 17.17 -8.28 3.39
C ASP A 117 16.34 -7.14 4.00
N ARG A 118 16.98 -6.19 4.73
CA ARG A 118 16.31 -4.98 5.22
C ARG A 118 16.13 -3.98 4.09
N ASP A 119 14.90 -3.54 3.92
CA ASP A 119 14.58 -2.39 3.09
C ASP A 119 14.30 -1.14 3.94
N SER A 120 14.37 0.03 3.32
CA SER A 120 14.20 1.32 3.99
C SER A 120 12.84 1.48 4.68
N VAL A 121 11.79 0.80 4.20
CA VAL A 121 10.46 0.83 4.84
C VAL A 121 10.46 -0.01 6.11
N MET A 122 11.10 -1.19 6.10
CA MET A 122 11.32 -1.99 7.32
C MET A 122 12.14 -1.22 8.36
N GLU A 123 13.18 -0.51 7.94
CA GLU A 123 14.02 0.29 8.85
C GLU A 123 13.20 1.36 9.57
N ILE A 124 12.42 2.15 8.83
CA ILE A 124 11.51 3.14 9.43
C ILE A 124 10.48 2.44 10.31
N SER A 125 9.93 1.31 9.87
CA SER A 125 8.96 0.54 10.66
C SER A 125 9.51 0.16 12.04
N ASP A 126 10.76 -0.31 12.09
CA ASP A 126 11.39 -0.81 13.31
C ASP A 126 11.76 0.30 14.33
N HIS A 127 11.69 1.58 13.92
CA HIS A 127 11.76 2.73 14.83
C HIS A 127 10.54 2.80 15.77
N TYR A 128 9.40 2.23 15.37
CA TYR A 128 8.12 2.36 16.07
C TYR A 128 7.67 1.04 16.70
N ASP A 129 7.54 1.02 18.03
CA ASP A 129 7.14 -0.19 18.76
C ASP A 129 5.75 -0.68 18.36
N GLY A 130 5.65 -1.92 17.87
CA GLY A 130 4.39 -2.54 17.52
C GLY A 130 3.67 -1.95 16.29
N ILE A 131 4.39 -1.24 15.41
CA ILE A 131 3.86 -0.71 14.15
C ILE A 131 4.64 -1.31 12.98
N ILE A 132 3.89 -1.92 12.04
CA ILE A 132 4.44 -2.43 10.79
C ILE A 132 4.06 -1.48 9.65
N LEU A 133 5.07 -1.02 8.92
CA LEU A 133 4.89 -0.38 7.62
C LEU A 133 4.93 -1.44 6.52
N PHE A 134 4.10 -1.29 5.49
CA PHE A 134 4.12 -2.17 4.32
C PHE A 134 3.41 -1.52 3.13
N THR A 135 3.83 -1.89 1.92
CA THR A 135 3.27 -1.34 0.70
C THR A 135 2.41 -2.35 -0.06
N LYS A 136 1.16 -2.00 -0.35
CA LYS A 136 0.35 -2.74 -1.33
C LYS A 136 0.42 -2.09 -2.70
N MET A 137 0.40 -2.92 -3.73
CA MET A 137 0.44 -2.52 -5.12
C MET A 137 -0.76 -3.05 -5.90
N VAL A 138 -1.26 -2.26 -6.85
CA VAL A 138 -2.07 -2.74 -7.97
C VAL A 138 -1.45 -2.35 -9.31
N LEU A 139 -1.48 -3.29 -10.26
CA LEU A 139 -0.90 -3.14 -11.61
C LEU A 139 -1.81 -2.39 -12.61
N SER A 140 -2.80 -1.65 -12.11
CA SER A 140 -3.70 -0.88 -13.00
C SER A 140 -4.34 0.27 -12.24
N PRO A 141 -4.41 1.48 -12.83
CA PRO A 141 -5.09 2.61 -12.21
C PRO A 141 -6.57 2.32 -11.95
N ARG A 142 -7.20 1.48 -12.77
CA ARG A 142 -8.62 1.06 -12.62
C ARG A 142 -8.85 0.23 -11.36
N LYS A 143 -7.80 -0.31 -10.75
CA LYS A 143 -7.84 -1.10 -9.52
C LYS A 143 -7.42 -0.31 -8.29
N ALA A 144 -7.14 1.00 -8.41
CA ALA A 144 -6.69 1.83 -7.30
C ALA A 144 -7.64 1.81 -6.09
N TYR A 145 -8.94 1.60 -6.31
CA TYR A 145 -9.92 1.42 -5.23
C TYR A 145 -9.62 0.25 -4.28
N GLN A 146 -8.78 -0.72 -4.69
CA GLN A 146 -8.36 -1.83 -3.82
C GLN A 146 -7.30 -1.38 -2.80
N LEU A 147 -6.68 -0.22 -3.02
CA LEU A 147 -5.76 0.43 -2.08
C LEU A 147 -6.47 1.45 -1.19
N ASP A 148 -7.79 1.63 -1.32
CA ASP A 148 -8.56 2.44 -0.40
C ASP A 148 -9.02 1.55 0.76
N CYS A 149 -8.14 1.42 1.76
CA CYS A 149 -8.33 0.55 2.91
C CYS A 149 -8.08 1.32 4.22
N HIS A 150 -9.03 1.24 5.14
CA HIS A 150 -8.87 1.76 6.51
C HIS A 150 -8.75 0.66 7.56
N HIS A 151 -8.94 -0.59 7.18
CA HIS A 151 -8.90 -1.72 8.10
C HIS A 151 -8.04 -2.85 7.55
N ALA A 152 -7.44 -3.63 8.45
CA ALA A 152 -6.83 -4.91 8.12
C ALA A 152 -7.17 -5.94 9.20
N LEU A 153 -7.15 -7.21 8.80
CA LEU A 153 -7.02 -8.29 9.76
C LEU A 153 -5.56 -8.60 10.00
N VAL A 154 -5.23 -8.90 11.25
CA VAL A 154 -3.89 -9.22 11.72
C VAL A 154 -3.97 -10.46 12.60
N GLY A 155 -2.98 -11.34 12.47
CA GLY A 155 -2.77 -12.47 13.38
C GLY A 155 -1.61 -13.34 12.92
N VAL A 156 -1.25 -14.32 13.72
CA VAL A 156 -0.17 -15.26 13.40
C VAL A 156 -0.72 -16.32 12.44
N GLU A 157 -0.14 -16.40 11.24
CA GLU A 157 -0.47 -17.41 10.23
C GLU A 157 0.34 -18.70 10.43
N LYS A 158 1.59 -18.57 10.89
CA LYS A 158 2.46 -19.72 11.15
C LYS A 158 3.40 -19.45 12.32
N GLN A 159 3.48 -20.44 13.20
CA GLN A 159 4.40 -20.43 14.33
C GLN A 159 5.87 -20.51 13.85
N PRO A 160 6.82 -19.86 14.56
CA PRO A 160 6.62 -19.12 15.80
C PRO A 160 6.03 -17.72 15.62
N ASN A 161 6.48 -16.97 14.61
CA ASN A 161 6.35 -15.51 14.59
C ASN A 161 5.90 -14.94 13.23
N GLN A 162 5.34 -15.77 12.34
CA GLN A 162 4.93 -15.32 11.02
C GLN A 162 3.52 -14.74 11.07
N PHE A 163 3.43 -13.41 11.02
CA PHE A 163 2.18 -12.68 10.96
C PHE A 163 1.61 -12.66 9.55
N LYS A 164 0.30 -12.42 9.48
CA LYS A 164 -0.41 -12.08 8.26
C LYS A 164 -1.16 -10.78 8.46
N ILE A 165 -0.95 -9.86 7.53
CA ILE A 165 -1.70 -8.62 7.42
C ILE A 165 -2.46 -8.64 6.09
N GLU A 166 -3.80 -8.73 6.17
CA GLU A 166 -4.66 -8.69 4.99
C GLU A 166 -5.56 -7.46 5.04
N THR A 167 -5.36 -6.54 4.10
CA THR A 167 -6.07 -5.27 4.01
C THR A 167 -7.52 -5.48 3.54
N ILE A 168 -8.44 -4.75 4.15
CA ILE A 168 -9.87 -4.78 3.83
C ILE A 168 -10.22 -3.47 3.12
N SER A 169 -10.44 -3.53 1.81
CA SER A 169 -10.82 -2.33 1.05
C SER A 169 -12.20 -1.82 1.45
N ASN A 170 -12.36 -0.50 1.48
CA ASN A 170 -13.61 0.18 1.83
C ASN A 170 -14.77 -0.31 0.96
N LYS A 171 -14.51 -0.57 -0.32
CA LYS A 171 -15.49 -1.16 -1.24
C LYS A 171 -16.02 -2.52 -0.79
N MET A 172 -15.20 -3.39 -0.19
CA MET A 172 -15.64 -4.72 0.26
C MET A 172 -16.66 -4.63 1.40
N ILE A 173 -16.57 -3.57 2.21
CA ILE A 173 -17.43 -3.33 3.37
C ILE A 173 -18.48 -2.24 3.09
N GLY A 174 -18.77 -1.98 1.81
CA GLY A 174 -19.80 -1.04 1.38
C GLY A 174 -19.54 0.42 1.76
N GLN A 175 -18.32 0.77 2.17
CA GLN A 175 -17.95 2.14 2.47
C GLN A 175 -17.74 2.94 1.19
N ALA A 176 -18.01 4.24 1.26
CA ALA A 176 -17.76 5.17 0.17
C ALA A 176 -16.25 5.26 -0.12
N PRO A 177 -15.85 5.37 -1.39
CA PRO A 177 -14.45 5.49 -1.74
C PRO A 177 -13.87 6.82 -1.22
N THR A 178 -12.70 6.74 -0.60
CA THR A 178 -11.88 7.90 -0.29
C THR A 178 -11.09 8.31 -1.54
N ILE A 179 -10.86 9.61 -1.71
CA ILE A 179 -9.97 10.10 -2.78
C ILE A 179 -8.53 9.83 -2.33
N LEU A 180 -7.87 8.89 -3.01
CA LEU A 180 -6.42 8.69 -2.90
C LEU A 180 -5.73 9.46 -4.03
N GLU A 181 -4.88 10.40 -3.67
CA GLU A 181 -4.02 11.12 -4.60
C GLU A 181 -2.68 10.39 -4.73
N PHE A 182 -2.30 10.04 -5.95
CA PHE A 182 -1.06 9.31 -6.19
C PHE A 182 0.02 10.24 -6.72
N GLU A 183 1.10 10.36 -5.96
CA GLU A 183 2.27 11.14 -6.34
C GLU A 183 2.97 10.50 -7.54
N ALA A 184 3.18 11.26 -8.60
CA ALA A 184 3.93 10.82 -9.77
C ALA A 184 5.44 10.96 -9.54
N PRO A 185 6.29 10.19 -10.24
CA PRO A 185 7.72 10.37 -10.16
C PRO A 185 8.10 11.79 -10.55
N GLN A 186 8.87 12.47 -9.69
CA GLN A 186 9.49 13.73 -10.09
C GLN A 186 10.43 13.45 -11.25
N GLU A 187 10.14 14.04 -12.41
CA GLU A 187 11.04 13.97 -13.55
C GLU A 187 12.26 14.83 -13.25
N SER A 188 13.46 14.29 -13.50
CA SER A 188 14.65 15.11 -13.36
C SER A 188 14.62 16.27 -14.37
N PRO A 189 15.19 17.44 -14.03
CA PRO A 189 15.24 18.58 -14.95
C PRO A 189 15.90 18.26 -16.30
N ALA A 190 16.76 17.24 -16.33
CA ALA A 190 17.38 16.74 -17.56
C ALA A 190 16.39 15.98 -18.45
N VAL A 191 15.53 15.15 -17.86
CA VAL A 191 14.48 14.39 -18.58
C VAL A 191 13.41 15.34 -19.10
N GLU A 192 13.02 16.36 -18.33
CA GLU A 192 12.09 17.40 -18.78
C GLU A 192 12.64 18.16 -20.00
N LYS A 193 13.90 18.59 -19.92
CA LYS A 193 14.58 19.27 -21.05
C LYS A 193 14.68 18.37 -22.28
N TYR A 194 14.98 17.09 -22.09
CA TYR A 194 15.04 16.12 -23.18
C TYR A 194 13.67 15.93 -23.85
N LYS A 195 12.61 15.73 -23.06
CA LYS A 195 11.24 15.62 -23.59
C LYS A 195 10.84 16.87 -24.34
N SER A 196 11.06 18.05 -23.77
CA SER A 196 10.80 19.33 -24.43
C SER A 196 11.54 19.45 -25.77
N ALA A 197 12.82 19.08 -25.81
CA ALA A 197 13.61 19.13 -27.04
C ALA A 197 13.08 18.15 -28.10
N MET A 198 12.69 16.94 -27.69
CA MET A 198 12.18 15.92 -28.60
C MET A 198 10.79 16.26 -29.14
N THR A 199 9.92 16.88 -28.34
CA THR A 199 8.63 17.42 -28.79
C THR A 199 8.82 18.52 -29.82
N VAL A 200 9.73 19.47 -29.59
CA VAL A 200 10.04 20.54 -30.55
C VAL A 200 10.58 19.95 -31.86
N LEU A 201 11.52 19.00 -31.77
CA LEU A 201 12.06 18.32 -32.96
C LEU A 201 10.95 17.61 -33.75
N SER A 202 10.05 16.90 -33.08
CA SER A 202 8.93 16.23 -33.73
C SER A 202 8.02 17.22 -34.47
N ILE A 203 7.70 18.36 -33.86
CA ILE A 203 6.88 19.40 -34.50
C ILE A 203 7.58 19.93 -35.76
N ILE A 204 8.88 20.22 -35.68
CA ILE A 204 9.67 20.71 -36.82
C ILE A 204 9.63 19.70 -37.97
N ILE A 205 9.84 18.41 -37.67
CA ILE A 205 9.80 17.34 -38.67
C ILE A 205 8.40 17.23 -39.29
N THR A 206 7.33 17.28 -38.48
CA THR A 206 5.95 17.23 -38.98
C THR A 206 5.63 18.42 -39.90
N VAL A 207 6.03 19.63 -39.52
CA VAL A 207 5.82 20.83 -40.34
C VAL A 207 6.62 20.74 -41.65
N ALA A 208 7.89 20.31 -41.60
CA ALA A 208 8.70 20.13 -42.80
C ALA A 208 8.10 19.09 -43.76
N LEU A 209 7.58 17.98 -43.24
CA LEU A 209 6.89 16.96 -44.02
C LEU A 209 5.59 17.49 -44.65
N LEU A 210 4.81 18.28 -43.91
CA LEU A 210 3.60 18.92 -44.44
C LEU A 210 3.93 19.92 -45.55
N ILE A 211 4.95 20.77 -45.36
CA ILE A 211 5.38 21.72 -46.39
C ILE A 211 5.84 20.98 -47.65
N TRP A 212 6.68 19.95 -47.49
CA TRP A 212 7.13 19.16 -48.63
C TRP A 212 5.97 18.47 -49.37
N TYR A 213 5.02 17.88 -48.63
CA TYR A 213 3.88 17.17 -49.21
C TYR A 213 2.90 18.08 -49.96
N PHE A 214 2.68 19.32 -49.48
CA PHE A 214 1.69 20.23 -50.07
C PHE A 214 2.26 21.26 -51.05
N PHE A 215 3.56 21.58 -50.99
CA PHE A 215 4.15 22.68 -51.77
C PHE A 215 5.32 22.28 -52.67
N ILE A 216 5.91 21.10 -52.51
CA ILE A 216 7.09 20.66 -53.30
C ILE A 216 6.78 19.40 -54.13
N LYS A 217 5.77 18.63 -53.74
CA LYS A 217 5.19 17.55 -54.56
C LYS A 217 4.02 18.08 -55.39
#